data_AF-A0A9D1GCX1-F1
#
_entry.id   AF-A0A9D1GCX1-F1
#
_cell.length_a   1.000
_cell.length_b   1.000
_cell.length_c   1.000
_cell.angle_alpha   90.00
_cell.angle_beta   90.00
_cell.angle_gamma   90.00
#
_symmetry.space_group_name_H-M   'P 1'
#
loop_
_entity.id
_entity.type
_entity.pdbx_description
1 polymer ?
#
loop_
_entity_poly.entity_id
_entity_poly.type
_entity_poly.pdbx_seq_one_letter_code
_entity_poly.pdbx_strand_id
1 'polypeptide(L)' 'MFLDGKKLVANLVANKEMIKNGQGIIAVPVEEIGNYLTKLTLYYETGDNTKLKEWIYDNCIDGV' A
#
# COMPACT_ATOMS: atom_id res chain seq x y z
N MET A 1 5.98 -16.47 -1.31
CA MET A 1 7.02 -15.57 -0.78
C MET A 1 7.40 -14.57 -1.86
N PHE A 2 6.77 -13.39 -1.87
CA PHE A 2 7.06 -12.35 -2.87
C PHE A 2 8.45 -11.79 -2.57
N LEU A 3 9.43 -12.18 -3.42
CA LEU A 3 10.79 -11.64 -3.38
C LEU A 3 10.73 -10.11 -3.32
N ASP A 4 11.42 -9.60 -2.31
CA ASP A 4 11.55 -8.22 -1.83
C ASP A 4 11.52 -7.13 -2.92
N GLY A 5 12.10 -7.39 -4.10
CA GLY A 5 12.16 -6.43 -5.21
C GLY A 5 10.82 -6.07 -5.87
N LYS A 6 9.77 -6.92 -5.79
CA LYS A 6 8.48 -6.61 -6.46
C LYS A 6 7.67 -5.54 -5.72
N LYS A 7 7.82 -5.46 -4.39
CA LYS A 7 7.04 -4.54 -3.56
C LYS A 7 7.48 -3.09 -3.74
N LEU A 8 8.80 -2.87 -3.87
CA LEU A 8 9.37 -1.54 -4.08
C LEU A 8 8.99 -0.99 -5.46
N VAL A 9 9.06 -1.82 -6.51
CA VAL A 9 8.69 -1.42 -7.88
C VAL A 9 7.20 -1.10 -7.98
N ALA A 10 6.33 -1.88 -7.32
CA ALA A 10 4.90 -1.61 -7.27
C ALA A 10 4.59 -0.27 -6.57
N ASN A 11 5.26 0.00 -5.44
CA ASN A 11 5.09 1.25 -4.71
C ASN A 11 5.58 2.46 -5.53
N LEU A 12 6.68 2.30 -6.27
CA LEU A 12 7.24 3.36 -7.11
C LEU A 12 6.33 3.71 -8.30
N VAL A 13 5.72 2.71 -8.94
CA VAL A 13 4.75 2.92 -10.04
C VAL A 13 3.47 3.55 -9.53
N ALA A 14 2.96 3.11 -8.37
CA ALA A 14 1.78 3.70 -7.75
C ALA A 14 2.02 5.17 -7.36
N ASN A 15 3.17 5.46 -6.73
CA ASN A 15 3.55 6.83 -6.37
C ASN A 15 3.74 7.73 -7.59
N LYS A 16 4.31 7.20 -8.68
CA LYS A 16 4.44 7.96 -9.93
C LYS A 16 3.09 8.44 -10.46
N GLU A 17 2.07 7.59 -10.42
CA GLU A 17 0.73 7.95 -10.91
C GLU A 17 -0.01 8.87 -9.93
N MET A 18 0.17 8.71 -8.62
CA MET A 18 -0.40 9.63 -7.64
C MET A 18 0.21 11.02 -7.70
N ILE A 19 1.53 11.14 -7.80
CA ILE A 19 2.22 12.44 -7.94
C ILE A 19 1.78 13.14 -9.23
N LYS A 20 1.66 12.40 -10.35
CA LYS A 20 1.20 12.95 -11.63
C LYS A 20 -0.22 13.54 -11.54
N ASN A 21 -1.07 12.96 -10.71
CA ASN A 21 -2.44 13.44 -10.49
C ASN A 21 -2.58 14.38 -9.28
N GLY A 22 -1.47 14.74 -8.62
CA GLY A 22 -1.48 15.62 -7.44
C GLY A 22 -2.14 15.03 -6.20
N GLN A 23 -2.22 13.70 -6.08
CA GLN A 23 -2.92 13.00 -5.00
C GLN A 23 -2.00 12.53 -3.85
N GLY A 24 -0.79 13.09 -3.73
CA GLY A 24 0.18 12.73 -2.70
C GLY A 24 1.05 11.51 -3.06
N ILE A 25 1.61 10.87 -2.04
CA ILE A 25 2.43 9.65 -2.14
C ILE A 25 1.89 8.55 -1.23
N ILE A 26 2.07 7.30 -1.63
CA ILE A 26 1.85 6.12 -0.78
C ILE A 26 3.15 5.80 -0.05
N ALA A 27 3.15 6.03 1.26
CA ALA A 27 4.23 5.68 2.16
C ALA A 27 3.65 4.86 3.33
N VAL A 28 3.98 3.57 3.38
CA VAL A 28 3.57 2.72 4.50
C VAL A 28 4.51 2.98 5.69
N PRO A 29 4.00 3.43 6.86
CA PRO A 29 4.83 3.67 8.03
C PRO A 29 5.49 2.37 8.49
N VAL A 30 6.76 2.45 8.95
CA VAL A 30 7.51 1.26 9.41
C VAL A 30 6.81 0.58 10.59
N GLU A 31 6.23 1.38 11.48
CA GLU A 31 5.48 0.94 12.67
C GLU A 31 4.22 0.13 12.28
N GLU A 32 3.65 0.43 11.11
CA GLU A 32 2.40 -0.13 10.61
C GLU A 32 2.59 -1.27 9.60
N ILE A 33 3.84 -1.65 9.29
CA ILE A 33 4.16 -2.76 8.37
C ILE A 33 3.50 -4.07 8.83
N GLY A 34 3.43 -4.32 10.14
CA GLY A 34 2.77 -5.51 10.67
C GLY A 34 1.27 -5.57 10.34
N ASN A 35 0.58 -4.44 10.44
CA ASN A 35 -0.83 -4.31 10.07
C ASN A 35 -1.03 -4.46 8.57
N TYR A 36 -0.13 -3.85 7.77
CA TYR A 36 -0.14 -4.00 6.33
C TYR A 36 -0.01 -5.46 5.88
N LEU A 37 0.95 -6.22 6.44
CA LEU A 37 1.15 -7.63 6.10
C LEU A 37 -0.04 -8.50 6.51
N THR A 38 -0.66 -8.22 7.66
CA THR A 38 -1.87 -8.91 8.11
C THR A 38 -3.03 -8.69 7.14
N LYS A 39 -3.29 -7.45 6.72
CA LYS A 39 -4.36 -7.14 5.75
C LYS A 39 -4.07 -7.68 4.36
N LEU A 40 -2.80 -7.68 3.95
CA LEU A 40 -2.37 -8.27 2.69
C LEU A 40 -2.58 -9.80 2.69
N THR A 41 -2.32 -10.46 3.82
CA THR A 41 -2.56 -11.90 3.99
C THR A 41 -4.04 -12.23 3.90
N LEU A 42 -4.88 -11.45 4.61
CA LEU A 42 -6.34 -11.55 4.49
C LEU A 42 -6.83 -11.36 3.06
N TYR A 43 -6.27 -10.42 2.30
CA TYR A 43 -6.58 -10.24 0.89
C TYR A 43 -6.23 -11.48 0.06
N TYR A 44 -5.06 -12.09 0.28
CA TYR A 44 -4.69 -13.32 -0.43
C TYR A 44 -5.59 -14.52 -0.07
N GLU A 45 -6.11 -14.57 1.16
CA GLU A 45 -6.98 -15.67 1.62
C GLU A 45 -8.44 -15.49 1.18
N THR A 46 -8.94 -14.26 1.19
CA THR A 46 -10.37 -13.97 0.94
C THR A 46 -10.64 -13.42 -0.46
N GLY A 47 -9.62 -12.91 -1.14
CA GLY A 47 -9.75 -12.16 -2.39
C GLY A 47 -10.31 -10.74 -2.21
N ASP A 48 -10.67 -10.34 -0.99
CA ASP A 48 -11.30 -9.04 -0.71
C ASP A 48 -10.23 -7.98 -0.37
N ASN A 49 -10.09 -6.97 -1.24
CA ASN A 49 -9.13 -5.88 -1.07
C ASN A 49 -9.73 -4.62 -0.42
N THR A 50 -11.02 -4.62 -0.07
CA THR A 50 -11.75 -3.44 0.40
C THR A 50 -11.09 -2.88 1.66
N LYS A 51 -10.86 -3.76 2.65
CA LYS A 51 -10.22 -3.42 3.93
C LYS A 51 -8.77 -2.96 3.77
N LEU A 52 -8.05 -3.53 2.79
CA LEU A 52 -6.66 -3.16 2.52
C LEU A 52 -6.60 -1.78 1.88
N LYS A 53 -7.48 -1.50 0.92
CA LYS A 53 -7.54 -0.23 0.22
C LYS A 53 -7.94 0.92 1.14
N GLU A 54 -8.99 0.73 1.96
CA GLU A 54 -9.42 1.73 2.94
C GLU A 54 -8.30 2.06 3.93
N TRP A 55 -7.61 1.03 4.44
CA TRP A 55 -6.52 1.25 5.36
C TRP A 55 -5.32 1.98 4.74
N ILE A 56 -4.93 1.62 3.51
CA ILE A 56 -3.88 2.33 2.77
C ILE A 56 -4.26 3.80 2.57
N TYR A 57 -5.53 4.08 2.25
CA TYR A 57 -6.01 5.44 2.06
C TYR A 57 -5.92 6.27 3.34
N ASP A 58 -6.29 5.68 4.47
CA ASP A 58 -6.37 6.34 5.77
C ASP A 58 -4.99 6.51 6.44
N ASN A 59 -4.07 5.55 6.27
CA ASN A 59 -2.82 5.48 7.04
C ASN A 59 -1.55 5.66 6.21
N CYS A 60 -1.62 5.52 4.88
CA CYS A 60 -0.43 5.49 4.03
C CYS A 60 -0.39 6.60 2.98
N ILE A 61 -1.43 7.44 2.85
CA ILE A 61 -1.41 8.58 1.94
C ILE A 61 -0.86 9.78 2.68
N ASP A 62 0.26 10.31 2.20
CA ASP A 62 0.92 11.50 2.73
C ASP A 62 1.03 12.57 1.63
N GLY A 63 0.79 13.84 1.97
CA GLY A 63 0.88 14.97 1.05
C GLY A 63 -0.39 15.32 0.24
N VAL A 64 -1.59 15.09 0.80
CA VAL A 64 -2.86 15.67 0.32
C VAL A 64 -3.12 17.03 0.95
#